data_AF-A0A0F9B6X7-F1
#
_entry.id   AF-A0A0F9B6X7-F1
#
_cell.length_a   1.000
_cell.length_b   1.000
_cell.length_c   1.000
_cell.angle_alpha   90.00
_cell.angle_beta   90.00
_cell.angle_gamma   90.00
#
_symmetry.space_group_name_H-M   'P 1'
#
loop_
_entity.id
_entity.type
_entity.pdbx_description
1 polymer ?
#
loop_
_entity_poly.entity_id
_entity_poly.type
_entity_poly.pdbx_seq_one_letter_code
_entity_poly.pdbx_strand_id
1 'polypeptide(L)'
;IWVNRIVSLVIAGGFMFLVMNYGVTDKLRKELDAIKYEATELLKDAQAYFENEDYGRAKATLTTLFEKRPSSKEAAEGKKLFTQMETSQKELDTKWEAAVGGIREEWAIAMAAQLREDHMKEGEELEKNMEDLINSEWEKMKDTIREEYEK
;
A
#
# COMPACT_ATOMS: atom_id res chain seq x y z
N ILE A 1 -56.35 43.56 34.16
CA ILE A 1 -56.20 42.76 32.91
C ILE A 1 -54.80 42.89 32.29
N TRP A 2 -54.19 44.08 32.23
CA TRP A 2 -52.87 44.30 31.62
C TRP A 2 -51.68 43.60 32.33
N VAL A 3 -51.64 43.63 33.66
CA VAL A 3 -50.55 43.01 34.47
C VAL A 3 -50.45 41.49 34.23
N ASN A 4 -51.59 40.80 34.08
CA ASN A 4 -51.61 39.36 33.84
C ASN A 4 -51.03 38.97 32.47
N ARG A 5 -51.15 39.85 31.46
CA ARG A 5 -50.58 39.61 30.12
C ARG A 5 -49.05 39.76 30.12
N ILE A 6 -48.52 40.74 30.85
CA ILE A 6 -47.07 40.96 30.96
C ILE A 6 -46.40 39.81 31.73
N VAL A 7 -46.98 39.39 32.86
CA VAL A 7 -46.45 38.25 33.63
C VAL A 7 -46.48 36.96 32.81
N SER A 8 -47.53 36.71 32.03
CA SER A 8 -47.60 35.54 31.15
C SER A 8 -46.52 35.54 30.05
N LEU A 9 -46.17 36.72 29.52
CA LEU A 9 -45.11 36.87 28.51
C LEU A 9 -43.72 36.61 29.09
N VAL A 10 -43.45 37.08 30.31
CA VAL A 10 -42.16 36.83 30.98
C VAL A 10 -42.01 35.35 31.35
N ILE A 11 -43.08 34.72 31.85
CA ILE A 11 -43.05 33.28 32.17
C ILE A 11 -42.89 32.45 30.89
N ALA A 12 -43.63 32.75 29.82
CA ALA A 12 -43.51 32.04 28.56
C ALA A 12 -42.12 32.20 27.91
N GLY A 13 -41.56 33.42 27.96
CA GLY A 13 -40.20 33.70 27.47
C GLY A 13 -39.11 33.00 28.29
N GLY A 14 -39.22 33.02 29.62
CA GLY A 14 -38.28 32.33 30.52
C GLY A 14 -38.35 30.80 30.37
N PHE A 15 -39.55 30.25 30.17
CA PHE A 15 -39.72 28.82 29.94
C PHE A 15 -39.16 28.39 28.58
N MET A 16 -39.38 29.16 27.50
CA MET A 16 -38.73 28.91 26.21
C MET A 16 -37.20 29.00 26.29
N PHE A 17 -36.68 29.98 27.02
CA PHE A 17 -35.24 30.12 27.23
C PHE A 17 -34.66 28.91 27.97
N LEU A 18 -35.31 28.44 29.03
CA LEU A 18 -34.89 27.24 29.76
C LEU A 18 -34.96 25.98 28.89
N VAL A 19 -36.04 25.78 28.13
CA VAL A 19 -36.20 24.62 27.23
C VAL A 19 -35.15 24.65 26.13
N MET A 20 -34.87 25.81 25.53
CA MET A 20 -33.79 25.95 24.54
C MET A 20 -32.42 25.72 25.17
N ASN A 21 -32.12 26.33 26.32
CA ASN A 21 -30.78 26.26 26.92
C ASN A 21 -30.47 24.84 27.43
N TYR A 22 -31.40 24.20 28.17
CA TYR A 22 -31.21 22.81 28.63
C TYR A 22 -31.28 21.81 27.48
N GLY A 23 -32.23 21.96 26.55
CA GLY A 23 -32.38 21.04 25.42
C GLY A 23 -31.21 21.08 24.44
N VAL A 24 -30.64 22.26 24.18
CA VAL A 24 -29.45 22.42 23.34
C VAL A 24 -28.20 21.93 24.07
N THR A 25 -28.06 22.21 25.37
CA THR A 25 -26.91 21.75 26.16
C THR A 25 -26.86 20.24 26.28
N ASP A 26 -27.99 19.56 26.52
CA ASP A 26 -28.03 18.09 26.58
C ASP A 26 -27.75 17.43 25.23
N LYS A 27 -28.24 18.02 24.13
CA LYS A 27 -27.91 17.52 22.78
C LYS A 27 -26.42 17.68 22.47
N LEU A 28 -25.86 18.86 22.73
CA LEU A 28 -24.44 19.13 22.55
C LEU A 28 -23.58 18.20 23.41
N ARG A 29 -24.02 17.89 24.63
CA ARG A 29 -23.29 16.98 25.53
C ARG A 29 -23.32 15.54 25.03
N LYS A 30 -24.48 15.05 24.56
CA LYS A 30 -24.61 13.72 23.95
C LYS A 30 -23.81 13.59 22.66
N GLU A 31 -23.83 14.62 21.82
CA GLU A 31 -23.01 14.66 20.62
C GLU A 31 -21.53 14.66 20.97
N LEU A 32 -21.10 15.45 21.97
CA LEU A 32 -19.71 15.47 22.43
C LEU A 32 -19.26 14.11 22.99
N ASP A 33 -20.10 13.43 23.76
CA ASP A 33 -19.79 12.11 24.32
C ASP A 33 -19.73 11.04 23.22
N ALA A 34 -20.64 11.07 22.25
CA ALA A 34 -20.59 10.19 21.08
C ALA A 34 -19.31 10.41 20.25
N ILE A 35 -18.91 11.67 20.08
CA ILE A 35 -17.70 12.07 19.37
C ILE A 35 -16.43 11.58 20.08
N LYS A 36 -16.38 11.69 21.41
CA LYS A 36 -15.24 11.18 22.20
C LYS A 36 -15.14 9.67 22.17
N TYR A 37 -16.29 8.99 22.23
CA TYR A 37 -16.36 7.55 22.13
C TYR A 37 -15.81 7.07 20.78
N GLU A 38 -16.28 7.66 19.68
CA GLU A 38 -15.79 7.35 18.32
C GLU A 38 -14.27 7.58 18.18
N ALA A 39 -13.74 8.69 18.71
CA ALA A 39 -12.31 8.98 18.65
C ALA A 39 -11.46 7.99 19.46
N THR A 40 -11.97 7.55 20.61
CA THR A 40 -11.29 6.57 21.49
C THR A 40 -11.30 5.18 20.85
N GLU A 41 -12.42 4.79 20.23
CA GLU A 41 -12.55 3.51 19.52
C GLU A 41 -11.59 3.45 18.32
N LEU A 42 -11.54 4.51 17.51
CA LEU A 42 -10.60 4.61 16.40
C LEU A 42 -9.12 4.52 16.83
N LEU A 43 -8.75 5.12 17.96
CA LEU A 43 -7.39 4.98 18.51
C LEU A 43 -7.12 3.54 18.96
N LYS A 44 -8.08 2.92 19.65
CA LYS A 44 -7.95 1.56 20.16
C LYS A 44 -7.84 0.53 19.03
N ASP A 45 -8.63 0.70 17.97
CA ASP A 45 -8.55 -0.13 16.78
C ASP A 45 -7.22 0.04 16.06
N ALA A 46 -6.73 1.28 15.94
CA ALA A 46 -5.40 1.54 15.39
C ALA A 46 -4.28 0.88 16.21
N GLN A 47 -4.36 0.89 17.54
CA GLN A 47 -3.43 0.18 18.43
C GLN A 47 -3.51 -1.33 18.22
N ALA A 48 -4.71 -1.90 18.15
CA ALA A 48 -4.89 -3.33 17.91
C ALA A 48 -4.34 -3.75 16.53
N TYR A 49 -4.53 -2.95 15.48
CA TYR A 49 -3.94 -3.23 14.17
C TYR A 49 -2.41 -3.11 14.19
N PHE A 50 -1.86 -2.17 14.96
CA PHE A 50 -0.42 -2.06 15.15
C PHE A 50 0.17 -3.28 15.86
N GLU A 51 -0.47 -3.76 16.92
CA GLU A 51 -0.07 -4.98 17.63
C GLU A 51 -0.16 -6.24 16.76
N ASN A 52 -1.11 -6.27 15.82
CA ASN A 52 -1.27 -7.36 14.85
C ASN A 52 -0.39 -7.21 13.59
N GLU A 53 0.55 -6.26 13.58
CA GLU A 53 1.44 -5.95 12.44
C GLU A 53 0.71 -5.56 11.13
N ASP A 54 -0.59 -5.28 11.18
CA ASP A 54 -1.36 -4.76 10.05
C ASP A 54 -1.20 -3.23 9.98
N TYR A 55 0.01 -2.82 9.60
CA TYR A 55 0.35 -1.41 9.50
C TYR A 55 -0.49 -0.67 8.46
N GLY A 56 -1.02 -1.35 7.45
CA GLY A 56 -1.91 -0.77 6.43
C GLY A 56 -3.23 -0.31 7.04
N ARG A 57 -3.90 -1.19 7.79
CA ARG A 57 -5.16 -0.86 8.47
C ARG A 57 -4.97 0.11 9.62
N ALA A 58 -3.87 -0.01 10.36
CA ALA A 58 -3.52 0.94 11.41
C ALA A 58 -3.37 2.37 10.83
N LYS A 59 -2.66 2.54 9.71
CA LYS A 59 -2.54 3.86 9.04
C LYS A 59 -3.89 4.38 8.56
N ALA A 60 -4.71 3.56 7.89
CA ALA A 60 -6.01 3.99 7.40
C ALA A 60 -6.94 4.45 8.54
N THR A 61 -6.91 3.74 9.66
CA THR A 61 -7.70 4.06 10.87
C THR A 61 -7.21 5.35 11.52
N LEU A 62 -5.89 5.54 11.63
CA LEU A 62 -5.29 6.78 12.13
C LEU A 62 -5.57 7.97 11.22
N THR A 63 -5.49 7.80 9.89
CA THR A 63 -5.87 8.85 8.93
C THR A 63 -7.33 9.27 9.13
N THR A 64 -8.23 8.29 9.29
CA THR A 64 -9.65 8.57 9.58
C THR A 64 -9.82 9.35 10.89
N LEU A 65 -9.05 9.00 11.95
CA LEU A 65 -9.02 9.73 13.21
C LEU A 65 -8.53 11.17 13.02
N PHE A 66 -7.48 11.39 12.22
CA PHE A 66 -6.91 12.72 11.96
C PHE A 66 -7.83 13.60 11.10
N GLU A 67 -8.49 13.02 10.09
CA GLU A 67 -9.43 13.73 9.23
C GLU A 67 -10.67 14.16 9.99
N LYS A 68 -11.24 13.25 10.79
CA LYS A 68 -12.46 13.54 11.57
C LYS A 68 -12.18 14.39 12.80
N ARG A 69 -11.03 14.22 13.46
CA ARG A 69 -10.74 14.78 14.80
C ARG A 69 -9.31 15.30 14.96
N PRO A 70 -8.85 16.27 14.13
CA PRO A 70 -7.45 16.70 14.09
C PRO A 70 -6.92 17.30 15.41
N SER A 71 -7.81 17.86 16.24
CA SER A 71 -7.48 18.55 17.50
C SER A 71 -7.78 17.74 18.77
N SER A 72 -8.17 16.47 18.62
CA SER A 72 -8.45 15.59 19.75
C SER A 72 -7.16 15.12 20.46
N LYS A 73 -7.25 14.73 21.72
CA LYS A 73 -6.09 14.18 22.45
C LYS A 73 -5.66 12.84 21.85
N GLU A 74 -6.65 12.08 21.42
CA GLU A 74 -6.55 10.82 20.71
C GLU A 74 -5.81 11.00 19.38
N ALA A 75 -6.05 12.08 18.63
CA ALA A 75 -5.25 12.38 17.43
C ALA A 75 -3.78 12.73 17.77
N ALA A 76 -3.51 13.35 18.92
CA ALA A 76 -2.13 13.61 19.35
C ALA A 76 -1.39 12.31 19.74
N GLU A 77 -2.08 11.37 20.38
CA GLU A 77 -1.56 10.04 20.69
C GLU A 77 -1.40 9.18 19.43
N GLY A 78 -2.39 9.22 18.53
CA GLY A 78 -2.34 8.56 17.23
C GLY A 78 -1.18 9.04 16.37
N LYS A 79 -0.80 10.33 16.44
CA LYS A 79 0.40 10.85 15.74
C LYS A 79 1.69 10.21 16.27
N LYS A 80 1.81 10.00 17.59
CA LYS A 80 2.98 9.30 18.15
C LYS A 80 3.04 7.86 17.65
N LEU A 81 1.89 7.18 17.61
CA LEU A 81 1.77 5.82 17.09
C LEU A 81 2.13 5.75 15.59
N PHE A 82 1.68 6.74 14.81
CA PHE A 82 2.04 6.87 13.39
C PHE A 82 3.55 7.06 13.17
N THR A 83 4.21 7.89 13.99
CA THR A 83 5.68 8.06 13.91
C THR A 83 6.42 6.77 14.28
N GLN A 84 5.96 6.04 15.30
CA GLN A 84 6.54 4.74 15.67
C GLN A 84 6.39 3.71 14.54
N MET A 85 5.22 3.67 13.89
CA MET A 85 4.99 2.84 12.71
C MET A 85 5.92 3.19 11.55
N GLU A 86 6.15 4.47 11.27
CA GLU A 86 7.07 4.89 10.21
C GLU A 86 8.52 4.50 10.52
N THR A 87 8.95 4.60 11.78
CA THR A 87 10.29 4.14 12.17
C THR A 87 10.45 2.63 12.00
N SER A 88 9.46 1.84 12.44
CA SER A 88 9.49 0.38 12.26
C SER A 88 9.44 -0.03 10.79
N GLN A 89 8.64 0.67 9.97
CA GLN A 89 8.62 0.42 8.52
C GLN A 89 9.94 0.76 7.85
N LYS A 90 10.58 1.89 8.19
CA LYS A 90 11.90 2.24 7.65
C LYS A 90 12.97 1.21 8.00
N GLU A 91 12.93 0.65 9.21
CA GLU A 91 13.85 -0.43 9.60
C GLU A 91 13.60 -1.71 8.80
N LEU A 92 12.34 -2.07 8.58
CA LEU A 92 11.97 -3.22 7.76
C LEU A 92 12.36 -3.02 6.28
N ASP A 93 12.10 -1.85 5.72
CA ASP A 93 12.50 -1.49 4.35
C ASP A 93 14.02 -1.53 4.19
N THR A 94 14.77 -1.06 5.18
CA THR A 94 16.25 -1.13 5.14
C THR A 94 16.74 -2.59 5.16
N LYS A 95 16.11 -3.45 5.97
CA LYS A 95 16.43 -4.89 5.99
C LYS A 95 16.04 -5.57 4.68
N TRP A 96 14.91 -5.18 4.10
CA TRP A 96 14.44 -5.68 2.81
C TRP A 96 15.38 -5.28 1.68
N GLU A 97 15.76 -4.00 1.57
CA GLU A 97 16.73 -3.52 0.59
C GLU A 97 18.08 -4.24 0.71
N ALA A 98 18.56 -4.47 1.95
CA ALA A 98 19.77 -5.24 2.18
C ALA A 98 19.63 -6.71 1.72
N ALA A 99 18.47 -7.34 1.93
CA ALA A 99 18.20 -8.71 1.49
C ALA A 99 18.02 -8.81 -0.04
N VAL A 100 17.30 -7.85 -0.64
CA VAL A 100 17.07 -7.77 -2.09
C VAL A 100 18.38 -7.54 -2.85
N GLY A 101 19.31 -6.76 -2.29
CA GLY A 101 20.64 -6.60 -2.85
C GLY A 101 21.35 -7.93 -3.09
N GLY A 102 21.35 -8.82 -2.10
CA GLY A 102 21.94 -10.16 -2.22
C GLY A 102 21.19 -11.06 -3.21
N ILE A 103 19.86 -11.09 -3.13
CA ILE A 103 19.02 -11.89 -4.05
C ILE A 103 19.20 -11.43 -5.50
N ARG A 104 19.35 -10.12 -5.74
CA ARG A 104 19.53 -9.56 -7.08
C ARG A 104 20.87 -9.94 -7.70
N GLU A 105 21.93 -10.00 -6.90
CA GLU A 105 23.25 -10.41 -7.34
C GLU A 105 23.28 -11.91 -7.69
N GLU A 106 22.70 -12.76 -6.83
CA GLU A 106 22.55 -14.20 -7.11
C GLU A 106 21.71 -14.46 -8.36
N TRP A 107 20.59 -13.76 -8.52
CA TRP A 107 19.74 -13.87 -9.70
C TRP A 107 20.45 -13.40 -10.97
N ALA A 108 21.22 -12.31 -10.91
CA ALA A 108 21.99 -11.82 -12.05
C ALA A 108 23.09 -12.82 -12.47
N ILE A 109 23.76 -13.47 -11.52
CA ILE A 109 24.76 -14.51 -11.80
C ILE A 109 24.09 -15.74 -12.42
N ALA A 110 22.98 -16.21 -11.86
CA ALA A 110 22.25 -17.36 -12.39
C ALA A 110 21.73 -17.09 -13.81
N MET A 111 21.17 -15.91 -14.06
CA MET A 111 20.68 -15.56 -15.38
C MET A 111 21.80 -15.36 -16.40
N ALA A 112 22.94 -14.80 -15.99
CA ALA A 112 24.13 -14.71 -16.84
C ALA A 112 24.71 -16.09 -17.19
N ALA A 113 24.67 -17.06 -16.26
CA ALA A 113 25.08 -18.43 -16.53
C ALA A 113 24.13 -19.11 -17.53
N GLN A 114 22.82 -18.94 -17.35
CA GLN A 114 21.82 -19.47 -18.26
C GLN A 114 21.96 -18.90 -19.68
N LEU A 115 22.12 -17.58 -19.82
CA LEU A 115 22.33 -16.95 -21.12
C LEU A 115 23.61 -17.44 -21.82
N ARG A 116 24.68 -17.74 -21.07
CA ARG A 116 25.90 -18.32 -21.64
C ARG A 116 25.67 -19.74 -22.14
N GLU A 117 24.94 -20.56 -21.38
CA GLU A 117 24.61 -21.92 -21.77
C GLU A 117 23.73 -21.95 -23.03
N ASP A 118 22.72 -21.08 -23.09
CA ASP A 118 21.83 -20.96 -24.24
C ASP A 118 22.61 -20.51 -25.48
N HIS A 119 23.46 -19.49 -25.37
CA HIS A 119 24.31 -19.06 -26.49
C HIS A 119 25.32 -20.11 -26.94
N MET A 120 25.83 -20.95 -26.02
CA MET A 120 26.70 -22.07 -26.40
C MET A 120 25.92 -23.11 -27.21
N LYS A 121 24.72 -23.50 -26.77
CA LYS A 121 23.86 -24.44 -27.49
C LYS A 121 23.46 -23.92 -28.87
N GLU A 122 23.08 -22.65 -28.95
CA GLU A 122 22.77 -21.98 -30.22
C GLU A 122 23.99 -21.97 -31.16
N GLY A 123 25.19 -21.72 -30.61
CA GLY A 123 26.45 -21.76 -31.38
C GLY A 123 26.75 -23.16 -31.94
N GLU A 124 26.65 -24.19 -31.10
CA GLU A 124 26.87 -25.60 -31.51
C GLU A 124 25.85 -26.04 -32.57
N GLU A 125 24.57 -25.67 -32.42
CA GLU A 125 23.53 -25.98 -33.39
C GLU A 125 23.77 -25.26 -34.72
N LEU A 126 24.20 -24.00 -34.68
CA LEU A 126 24.50 -23.22 -35.87
C LEU A 126 25.73 -23.77 -36.62
N GLU A 127 26.77 -24.17 -35.89
CA GLU A 127 27.97 -24.81 -36.46
C GLU A 127 27.60 -26.12 -37.16
N LYS A 128 26.83 -26.99 -36.50
CA LYS A 128 26.35 -28.24 -37.10
C LYS A 128 25.51 -27.99 -38.35
N ASN A 129 24.58 -27.05 -38.31
CA ASN A 129 23.75 -26.70 -39.46
C ASN A 129 24.59 -26.15 -40.63
N MET A 130 25.65 -25.39 -40.34
CA MET A 130 26.60 -24.93 -41.35
C MET A 130 27.40 -26.07 -41.96
N GLU A 131 27.91 -27.00 -41.15
CA GLU A 131 28.61 -28.19 -41.65
C GLU A 131 27.72 -29.05 -42.55
N ASP A 132 26.48 -29.31 -42.13
CA ASP A 132 25.50 -30.06 -42.91
C ASP A 132 25.17 -29.36 -44.24
N LEU A 133 25.02 -28.02 -44.23
CA LEU A 133 24.79 -27.24 -45.44
C LEU A 133 26.00 -27.30 -46.38
N ILE A 134 27.21 -27.10 -45.87
CA ILE A 134 28.45 -27.15 -46.66
C ILE A 134 28.61 -28.54 -47.29
N ASN A 135 28.37 -29.61 -46.51
CA ASN A 135 28.44 -30.98 -47.02
C ASN A 135 27.40 -31.23 -48.12
N SER A 136 26.15 -30.79 -47.91
CA SER A 136 25.08 -30.90 -48.90
C SER A 136 25.40 -30.18 -50.21
N GLU A 137 25.88 -28.94 -50.14
CA GLU A 137 26.28 -28.18 -51.33
C GLU A 137 27.51 -28.79 -52.01
N TRP A 138 28.44 -29.35 -51.24
CA TRP A 138 29.59 -30.06 -51.78
C TRP A 138 29.19 -31.33 -52.55
N GLU A 139 28.24 -32.13 -52.04
CA GLU A 139 27.72 -33.29 -52.77
C GLU A 139 27.06 -32.89 -54.09
N LYS A 140 26.21 -31.85 -54.09
CA LYS A 140 25.60 -31.33 -55.33
C LYS A 140 26.63 -30.84 -56.33
N MET A 141 27.68 -30.16 -55.85
CA MET A 141 28.77 -29.68 -56.70
C MET A 141 29.55 -30.85 -57.30
N LYS A 142 29.84 -31.91 -56.52
CA LYS A 142 30.50 -33.12 -57.03
C LYS A 142 29.69 -33.80 -58.12
N ASP A 143 28.37 -33.91 -57.96
CA ASP A 143 27.48 -34.47 -58.98
C ASP A 143 27.52 -33.63 -60.26
N THR A 144 27.45 -32.30 -60.13
CA THR A 144 27.55 -31.37 -61.26
C THR A 144 28.90 -31.51 -61.99
N ILE A 145 30.01 -31.56 -61.27
CA ILE A 145 31.35 -31.74 -61.85
C ILE A 145 31.45 -33.09 -62.58
N ARG A 146 30.88 -34.16 -62.03
CA ARG A 146 30.86 -35.48 -62.68
C ARG A 146 30.05 -35.45 -63.97
N GLU A 147 28.87 -34.85 -63.97
CA GLU A 147 28.04 -34.70 -65.16
C GLU A 147 28.73 -33.87 -66.26
N GLU A 148 29.49 -32.84 -65.89
CA GLU A 148 30.29 -32.07 -66.84
C GLU A 148 31.49 -32.86 -67.38
N TYR A 149 32.15 -33.67 -66.56
CA TYR A 149 33.29 -34.49 -66.97
C TYR A 149 32.92 -35.66 -67.89
N GLU A 150 31.72 -36.22 -67.72
CA GLU A 150 31.22 -37.35 -68.53
C GLU A 150 30.60 -36.93 -69.87
N LYS A 151 30.46 -35.61 -70.13
CA LYS A 151 30.05 -35.04 -71.43
C LYS A 151 31.24 -34.86 -72.38
#